data_AF-A0ABD7ESB3-F1
#
_entry.id   AF-A0ABD7ESB3-F1
#
_cell.length_a   1.000
_cell.length_b   1.000
_cell.length_c   1.000
_cell.angle_alpha   90.00
_cell.angle_beta   90.00
_cell.angle_gamma   90.00
#
_symmetry.space_group_name_H-M   'P 1'
#
loop_
_entity.id
_entity.type
_entity.pdbx_description
1 polymer ?
#
loop_
_entity_poly.entity_id
_entity_poly.type
_entity_poly.pdbx_seq_one_letter_code
_entity_poly.pdbx_strand_id
1 'polypeptide(L)'
;MFYNFLQKALVVFFILHSSFSLSYEKIPEAGSKPYLINDGYMLTMDGGNLAITNGKGSSAIKFDNFIPKIKGDYGDYYFLFDLLVPSDTEKKSQKISMYWDDSPIYLFSKNTPYSFVLKSVKEDYATQQFYIYVLFKPEEKSLNIVKVIGATRSPECMNELVSAREVKLKKFHSIDSKNITDIYSHLYSADDDAQRIKIPFLDDMRLYRETLKGFENKEDISSDVSMFIMENEGGEKCEPSSYVVERWFWNKNIEGSNNIAYFLSESGYHQEAIVLLEEIILFSPDRISAYINLADSLWAVKKYDKARFYYGEYIARMKGKHIFNKVPNHVLERMKING
;
A
#
# COMPACT_ATOMS: atom_id res chain seq x y z
N MET A 1 -5.26 30.82 -26.13
CA MET A 1 -6.10 29.61 -26.19
C MET A 1 -5.54 28.55 -25.21
N PHE A 2 -5.30 28.95 -23.96
CA PHE A 2 -4.58 28.19 -22.92
C PHE A 2 -5.33 28.27 -21.58
N TYR A 3 -6.67 28.25 -21.64
CA TYR A 3 -7.55 28.43 -20.47
C TYR A 3 -8.57 27.29 -20.31
N ASN A 4 -8.49 26.22 -21.12
CA ASN A 4 -9.48 25.14 -21.17
C ASN A 4 -8.97 23.78 -20.68
N PHE A 5 -7.74 23.68 -20.16
CA PHE A 5 -7.22 22.41 -19.62
C PHE A 5 -7.39 22.29 -18.09
N LEU A 6 -7.42 23.40 -17.34
CA LEU A 6 -7.63 23.37 -15.89
C LEU A 6 -9.08 23.05 -15.46
N GLN A 7 -10.07 23.23 -16.33
CA GLN A 7 -11.48 22.92 -15.98
C GLN A 7 -11.86 21.45 -16.18
N LYS A 8 -11.04 20.61 -16.85
CA LYS A 8 -11.35 19.18 -17.00
C LYS A 8 -10.80 18.31 -15.86
N ALA A 9 -9.75 18.75 -15.17
CA ALA A 9 -9.28 18.08 -13.95
C ALA A 9 -10.21 18.33 -12.74
N LEU A 10 -10.87 19.49 -12.68
CA LEU A 10 -11.82 19.82 -11.59
C LEU A 10 -13.19 19.12 -11.69
N VAL A 11 -13.57 18.59 -12.86
CA VAL A 11 -14.94 18.04 -13.08
C VAL A 11 -15.02 16.52 -12.91
N VAL A 12 -13.90 15.79 -12.98
CA VAL A 12 -13.90 14.36 -12.59
C VAL A 12 -13.91 14.20 -11.06
N PHE A 13 -13.62 15.28 -10.31
CA PHE A 13 -13.62 15.29 -8.85
C PHE A 13 -15.00 15.52 -8.20
N PHE A 14 -16.09 15.74 -8.97
CA PHE A 14 -17.35 16.23 -8.39
C PHE A 14 -18.64 15.43 -8.63
N ILE A 15 -18.61 14.22 -9.21
CA ILE A 15 -19.84 13.40 -9.30
C ILE A 15 -19.57 11.96 -8.86
N LEU A 16 -19.45 11.81 -7.55
CA LEU A 16 -20.09 10.77 -6.72
C LEU A 16 -19.86 11.10 -5.23
N HIS A 17 -20.01 12.38 -4.84
CA HIS A 17 -20.25 12.75 -3.45
C HIS A 17 -21.73 12.50 -3.14
N SER A 18 -22.08 11.25 -2.85
CA SER A 18 -23.02 11.05 -1.75
C SER A 18 -22.27 11.45 -0.49
N SER A 19 -22.64 12.59 0.08
CA SER A 19 -22.14 13.07 1.36
C SER A 19 -22.51 12.07 2.46
N PHE A 20 -21.75 10.99 2.58
CA PHE A 20 -21.75 10.16 3.77
C PHE A 20 -20.92 10.92 4.79
N SER A 21 -21.56 11.38 5.86
CA SER A 21 -20.82 11.82 7.05
C SER A 21 -20.11 10.60 7.61
N LEU A 22 -18.80 10.52 7.37
CA LEU A 22 -17.91 9.54 7.96
C LEU A 22 -17.70 9.94 9.42
N SER A 23 -18.15 9.10 10.35
CA SER A 23 -17.81 9.26 11.77
C SER A 23 -16.54 8.46 12.06
N TYR A 24 -15.39 9.01 11.71
CA TYR A 24 -14.12 8.58 12.28
C TYR A 24 -13.95 9.37 13.57
N GLU A 25 -13.90 8.68 14.69
CA GLU A 25 -13.52 9.31 15.94
C GLU A 25 -12.20 8.69 16.37
N LYS A 26 -11.15 9.52 16.47
CA LYS A 26 -9.98 9.23 17.30
C LYS A 26 -10.46 8.84 18.69
N ILE A 27 -9.65 8.05 19.43
CA ILE A 27 -10.04 7.39 20.68
C ILE A 27 -11.13 8.19 21.38
N PRO A 28 -12.32 7.62 21.48
CA PRO A 28 -13.50 8.37 21.86
C PRO A 28 -13.22 9.07 23.21
N GLU A 29 -13.27 10.40 23.25
CA GLU A 29 -13.09 11.14 24.50
C GLU A 29 -14.12 10.64 25.53
N ALA A 30 -13.80 10.71 26.82
CA ALA A 30 -14.72 10.25 27.87
C ALA A 30 -16.12 10.86 27.68
N GLY A 31 -17.14 10.02 27.47
CA GLY A 31 -18.53 10.45 27.18
C GLY A 31 -18.97 10.42 25.71
N SER A 32 -18.11 9.94 24.82
CA SER A 32 -18.41 9.62 23.42
C SER A 32 -19.52 8.56 23.23
N LYS A 33 -20.20 8.63 22.08
CA LYS A 33 -21.37 7.78 21.79
C LYS A 33 -20.94 6.34 21.47
N PRO A 34 -21.71 5.31 21.89
CA PRO A 34 -21.44 3.93 21.51
C PRO A 34 -21.49 3.73 19.98
N TYR A 35 -20.56 2.95 19.43
CA TYR A 35 -20.52 2.62 18.00
C TYR A 35 -21.18 1.28 17.73
N LEU A 36 -22.02 1.24 16.71
CA LEU A 36 -22.62 -0.02 16.25
C LEU A 36 -21.54 -0.87 15.56
N ILE A 37 -21.31 -2.07 16.09
CA ILE A 37 -20.48 -3.11 15.48
C ILE A 37 -21.38 -4.28 15.01
N ASN A 38 -20.79 -5.37 14.53
CA ASN A 38 -21.53 -6.48 13.92
C ASN A 38 -22.62 -7.06 14.85
N ASP A 39 -23.68 -7.61 14.26
CA ASP A 39 -24.76 -8.33 14.95
C ASP A 39 -25.53 -7.51 16.01
N GLY A 40 -25.59 -6.18 15.84
CA GLY A 40 -26.36 -5.30 16.72
C GLY A 40 -25.69 -5.04 18.08
N TYR A 41 -24.39 -5.31 18.19
CA TYR A 41 -23.60 -4.98 19.38
C TYR A 41 -23.10 -3.54 19.33
N MET A 42 -22.96 -2.93 20.49
CA MET A 42 -22.42 -1.59 20.66
C MET A 42 -21.05 -1.68 21.31
N LEU A 43 -20.06 -1.00 20.73
CA LEU A 43 -18.72 -0.85 21.26
C LEU A 43 -18.59 0.54 21.89
N THR A 44 -18.06 0.59 23.11
CA THR A 44 -17.66 1.84 23.77
C THR A 44 -16.19 1.76 24.17
N MET A 45 -15.54 2.92 24.15
CA MET A 45 -14.19 3.11 24.66
C MET A 45 -14.23 4.33 25.58
N ASP A 46 -13.81 4.17 26.83
CA ASP A 46 -13.77 5.27 27.80
C ASP A 46 -12.47 5.20 28.62
N GLY A 47 -11.63 6.23 28.48
CA GLY A 47 -10.36 6.32 29.19
C GLY A 47 -9.39 5.16 28.93
N GLY A 48 -9.50 4.48 27.79
CA GLY A 48 -8.73 3.28 27.43
C GLY A 48 -9.39 1.96 27.84
N ASN A 49 -10.56 1.99 28.49
CA ASN A 49 -11.35 0.80 28.80
C ASN A 49 -12.31 0.49 27.65
N LEU A 50 -12.32 -0.77 27.19
CA LEU A 50 -13.20 -1.22 26.11
C LEU A 50 -14.39 -1.98 26.72
N ALA A 51 -15.60 -1.67 26.28
CA ALA A 51 -16.77 -2.49 26.55
C ALA A 51 -17.56 -2.77 25.27
N ILE A 52 -18.10 -3.99 25.18
CA ILE A 52 -19.04 -4.37 24.14
C ILE A 52 -20.32 -4.83 24.83
N THR A 53 -21.45 -4.23 24.45
CA THR A 53 -22.78 -4.53 24.98
C THR A 53 -23.71 -5.00 23.87
N ASN A 54 -24.65 -5.88 24.18
CA ASN A 54 -25.72 -6.21 23.25
C ASN A 54 -26.75 -5.07 23.13
N GLY A 55 -27.69 -5.16 22.19
CA GLY A 55 -28.76 -4.15 22.01
C GLY A 55 -29.72 -3.99 23.21
N LYS A 56 -29.62 -4.81 24.26
CA LYS A 56 -30.34 -4.68 25.53
C LYS A 56 -29.48 -4.02 26.63
N GLY A 57 -28.28 -3.56 26.31
CA GLY A 57 -27.34 -2.95 27.25
C GLY A 57 -26.62 -3.92 28.19
N SER A 58 -26.79 -5.24 28.02
CA SER A 58 -26.05 -6.22 28.81
C SER A 58 -24.62 -6.34 28.30
N SER A 59 -23.64 -6.28 29.21
CA SER A 59 -22.22 -6.42 28.87
C SER A 59 -21.92 -7.82 28.33
N ALA A 60 -21.34 -7.86 27.13
CA ALA A 60 -20.84 -9.07 26.48
C ALA A 60 -19.35 -9.30 26.80
N ILE A 61 -18.54 -8.23 26.72
CA ILE A 61 -17.13 -8.20 27.13
C ILE A 61 -16.83 -6.85 27.78
N LYS A 62 -15.93 -6.85 28.76
CA LYS A 62 -15.29 -5.65 29.29
C LYS A 62 -13.80 -5.90 29.48
N PHE A 63 -12.98 -4.98 28.97
CA PHE A 63 -11.54 -4.94 29.21
C PHE A 63 -11.17 -3.61 29.84
N ASP A 64 -10.66 -3.68 31.07
CA ASP A 64 -10.08 -2.52 31.73
C ASP A 64 -8.64 -2.32 31.21
N ASN A 65 -8.26 -1.05 30.98
CA ASN A 65 -6.96 -0.66 30.40
C ASN A 65 -6.63 -1.40 29.09
N PHE A 66 -7.64 -1.59 28.22
CA PHE A 66 -7.46 -2.24 26.92
C PHE A 66 -6.44 -1.52 26.04
N ILE A 67 -6.47 -0.19 26.01
CA ILE A 67 -5.41 0.62 25.40
C ILE A 67 -4.53 1.14 26.53
N PRO A 68 -3.30 0.62 26.72
CA PRO A 68 -2.43 1.08 27.78
C PRO A 68 -2.01 2.52 27.51
N LYS A 69 -2.01 3.33 28.56
CA LYS A 69 -1.47 4.69 28.53
C LYS A 69 0.04 4.61 28.72
N ILE A 70 0.81 5.15 27.78
CA ILE A 70 2.25 5.24 27.88
C ILE A 70 2.63 6.72 27.92
N LYS A 71 3.54 7.05 28.83
CA LYS A 71 4.13 8.37 28.94
C LYS A 71 5.26 8.47 27.91
N GLY A 72 5.19 9.44 27.00
CA GLY A 72 6.23 9.66 26.01
C GLY A 72 7.29 10.63 26.52
N ASP A 73 8.33 10.83 25.70
CA ASP A 73 9.48 11.68 26.04
C ASP A 73 9.12 13.18 26.09
N TYR A 74 8.02 13.59 25.44
CA TYR A 74 7.60 15.00 25.33
C TYR A 74 6.16 15.30 25.83
N GLY A 75 5.49 14.37 26.52
CA GLY A 75 4.13 14.59 27.01
C GLY A 75 3.46 13.37 27.67
N ASP A 76 2.31 13.63 28.32
CA ASP A 76 1.71 12.68 29.28
C ASP A 76 0.83 11.57 28.68
N TYR A 77 0.49 11.58 27.38
CA TYR A 77 -0.38 10.53 26.80
C TYR A 77 -0.06 10.18 25.35
N TYR A 78 0.68 9.09 25.14
CA TYR A 78 0.70 8.38 23.87
C TYR A 78 -0.15 7.12 24.03
N PHE A 79 -1.27 7.05 23.34
CA PHE A 79 -1.96 5.78 23.15
C PHE A 79 -1.21 4.99 22.08
N LEU A 80 -0.96 3.70 22.33
CA LEU A 80 -0.30 2.84 21.34
C LEU A 80 -1.12 2.73 20.04
N PHE A 81 -2.45 2.83 20.15
CA PHE A 81 -3.38 2.63 19.04
C PHE A 81 -4.57 3.59 19.11
N ASP A 82 -4.97 4.11 17.94
CA ASP A 82 -6.29 4.68 17.69
C ASP A 82 -7.28 3.55 17.38
N LEU A 83 -8.52 3.71 17.86
CA LEU A 83 -9.63 2.82 17.56
C LEU A 83 -10.45 3.37 16.39
N LEU A 84 -10.67 2.55 15.37
CA LEU A 84 -11.43 2.91 14.18
C LEU A 84 -12.57 1.92 13.98
N VAL A 85 -13.80 2.41 13.89
CA VAL A 85 -14.98 1.57 13.66
C VAL A 85 -15.50 1.83 12.24
N PRO A 86 -15.57 0.82 11.36
CA PRO A 86 -16.03 0.99 9.99
C PRO A 86 -17.52 1.32 9.95
N SER A 87 -17.91 2.12 8.96
CA SER A 87 -19.31 2.36 8.58
C SER A 87 -19.99 1.07 8.08
N ASP A 88 -21.33 1.04 8.10
CA ASP A 88 -22.08 -0.13 7.61
C ASP A 88 -21.86 -0.42 6.11
N THR A 89 -21.56 0.61 5.31
CA THR A 89 -21.17 0.47 3.91
C THR A 89 -19.81 -0.21 3.79
N GLU A 90 -18.84 0.17 4.61
CA GLU A 90 -17.50 -0.45 4.66
C GLU A 90 -17.59 -1.91 5.13
N LYS A 91 -18.41 -2.21 6.14
CA LYS A 91 -18.63 -3.60 6.63
C LYS A 91 -19.21 -4.52 5.55
N LYS A 92 -20.02 -3.99 4.64
CA LYS A 92 -20.59 -4.73 3.49
C LYS A 92 -19.62 -4.83 2.31
N SER A 93 -18.51 -4.09 2.35
CA SER A 93 -17.53 -4.08 1.27
C SER A 93 -16.56 -5.25 1.39
N GLN A 94 -16.21 -5.88 0.26
CA GLN A 94 -15.17 -6.93 0.22
C GLN A 94 -13.76 -6.30 0.18
N LYS A 95 -13.49 -5.28 1.00
CA LYS A 95 -12.25 -4.50 0.97
C LYS A 95 -11.73 -4.29 2.39
N ILE A 96 -10.45 -3.98 2.48
CA ILE A 96 -9.82 -3.56 3.72
C ILE A 96 -9.54 -2.06 3.61
N SER A 97 -10.10 -1.25 4.51
CA SER A 97 -9.88 0.19 4.56
C SER A 97 -8.73 0.52 5.51
N MET A 98 -7.73 1.25 5.03
CA MET A 98 -6.67 1.84 5.83
C MET A 98 -6.91 3.33 5.96
N TYR A 99 -6.90 3.85 7.18
CA TYR A 99 -7.23 5.26 7.40
C TYR A 99 -5.99 6.13 7.40
N TRP A 100 -5.92 7.06 6.46
CA TRP A 100 -5.00 8.20 6.49
C TRP A 100 -5.77 9.44 6.90
N ASP A 101 -5.43 9.98 8.08
CA ASP A 101 -6.26 10.96 8.77
C ASP A 101 -7.74 10.53 8.77
N ASP A 102 -8.58 11.24 8.01
CA ASP A 102 -10.02 11.00 7.89
C ASP A 102 -10.43 10.40 6.54
N SER A 103 -9.50 9.85 5.76
CA SER A 103 -9.75 9.29 4.43
C SER A 103 -9.30 7.83 4.31
N PRO A 104 -10.20 6.89 3.96
CA PRO A 104 -9.84 5.50 3.78
C PRO A 104 -9.16 5.26 2.41
N ILE A 105 -8.03 4.58 2.45
CA ILE A 105 -7.37 3.95 1.30
C ILE A 105 -7.76 2.47 1.29
N TYR A 106 -8.22 1.97 0.15
CA TYR A 106 -8.71 0.59 0.05
C TYR A 106 -7.64 -0.36 -0.50
N LEU A 107 -7.43 -1.45 0.23
CA LEU A 107 -6.62 -2.56 -0.19
C LEU A 107 -7.47 -3.66 -0.83
N PHE A 108 -6.85 -4.38 -1.77
CA PHE A 108 -7.43 -5.62 -2.26
C PHE A 108 -7.49 -6.66 -1.13
N SER A 109 -8.69 -7.13 -0.80
CA SER A 109 -8.87 -8.24 0.15
C SER A 109 -10.03 -9.13 -0.26
N LYS A 110 -9.98 -10.40 0.13
CA LYS A 110 -11.13 -11.29 0.03
C LYS A 110 -11.93 -11.17 1.31
N ASN A 111 -13.23 -10.86 1.17
CA ASN A 111 -14.26 -10.75 2.20
C ASN A 111 -13.78 -11.08 3.63
N THR A 112 -13.23 -10.09 4.30
CA THR A 112 -12.64 -10.24 5.63
C THR A 112 -13.55 -9.53 6.62
N PRO A 113 -14.42 -10.25 7.36
CA PRO A 113 -15.26 -9.60 8.36
C PRO A 113 -14.40 -9.11 9.52
N TYR A 114 -14.52 -7.84 9.87
CA TYR A 114 -13.95 -7.24 11.08
C TYR A 114 -15.02 -6.37 11.75
N SER A 115 -14.85 -6.12 13.04
CA SER A 115 -15.74 -5.29 13.85
C SER A 115 -15.17 -3.89 14.06
N PHE A 116 -13.85 -3.79 14.21
CA PHE A 116 -13.11 -2.52 14.33
C PHE A 116 -11.63 -2.74 13.97
N VAL A 117 -10.88 -1.65 13.88
CA VAL A 117 -9.45 -1.62 13.56
C VAL A 117 -8.71 -0.84 14.64
N LEU A 118 -7.56 -1.35 15.07
CA LEU A 118 -6.61 -0.59 15.88
C LEU A 118 -5.47 -0.10 14.99
N LYS A 119 -5.33 1.22 14.84
CA LYS A 119 -4.26 1.86 14.05
C LYS A 119 -3.17 2.32 14.99
N SER A 120 -1.92 1.89 14.78
CA SER A 120 -0.81 2.33 15.61
C SER A 120 -0.56 3.83 15.40
N VAL A 121 -0.39 4.57 16.50
CA VAL A 121 -0.12 6.00 16.49
C VAL A 121 1.32 6.19 16.93
N LYS A 122 2.23 6.53 16.02
CA LYS A 122 3.56 6.99 16.40
C LYS A 122 3.71 8.40 15.85
N GLU A 123 3.87 9.38 16.74
CA GLU A 123 3.72 10.80 16.41
C GLU A 123 4.87 11.36 15.56
N ASP A 124 6.07 10.78 15.62
CA ASP A 124 7.23 11.36 14.95
C ASP A 124 7.89 10.38 13.97
N TYR A 125 7.81 10.72 12.68
CA TYR A 125 8.60 10.14 11.58
C TYR A 125 8.54 8.61 11.42
N ALA A 126 7.47 7.99 11.90
CA ALA A 126 7.29 6.55 11.74
C ALA A 126 6.91 6.22 10.30
N THR A 127 7.92 5.82 9.52
CA THR A 127 7.74 5.28 8.17
C THR A 127 6.87 4.02 8.16
N GLN A 128 6.74 3.33 9.30
CA GLN A 128 5.89 2.15 9.46
C GLN A 128 4.73 2.41 10.42
N GLN A 129 3.52 2.11 9.96
CA GLN A 129 2.29 2.09 10.74
C GLN A 129 1.67 0.69 10.70
N PHE A 130 0.94 0.29 11.73
CA PHE A 130 0.27 -1.00 11.79
C PHE A 130 -1.22 -0.85 12.03
N TYR A 131 -2.00 -1.70 11.37
CA TYR A 131 -3.45 -1.74 11.46
C TYR A 131 -3.87 -3.16 11.84
N ILE A 132 -4.45 -3.33 13.02
CA ILE A 132 -4.92 -4.62 13.54
C ILE A 132 -6.43 -4.67 13.35
N TYR A 133 -6.89 -5.49 12.42
CA TYR A 133 -8.31 -5.74 12.15
C TYR A 133 -8.81 -6.79 13.14
N VAL A 134 -9.81 -6.42 13.94
CA VAL A 134 -10.32 -7.24 15.03
C VAL A 134 -11.76 -7.62 14.77
N LEU A 135 -12.09 -8.90 14.90
CA LEU A 135 -13.45 -9.41 14.86
C LEU A 135 -13.90 -9.77 16.27
N PHE A 136 -14.97 -9.13 16.72
CA PHE A 136 -15.67 -9.55 17.92
C PHE A 136 -16.52 -10.78 17.61
N LYS A 137 -16.36 -11.83 18.41
CA LYS A 137 -17.17 -13.05 18.34
C LYS A 137 -18.03 -13.17 19.60
N PRO A 138 -19.35 -12.93 19.50
CA PRO A 138 -20.23 -12.93 20.67
C PRO A 138 -20.29 -14.25 21.42
N GLU A 139 -20.33 -15.38 20.70
CA GLU A 139 -20.44 -16.72 21.29
C GLU A 139 -19.21 -17.11 22.12
N GLU A 140 -18.03 -16.69 21.65
CA GLU A 140 -16.75 -16.94 22.31
C GLU A 140 -16.42 -15.89 23.37
N LYS A 141 -17.15 -14.76 23.39
CA LYS A 141 -16.78 -13.55 24.15
C LYS A 141 -15.30 -13.19 23.95
N SER A 142 -14.86 -13.21 22.70
CA SER A 142 -13.47 -12.99 22.29
C SER A 142 -13.32 -11.86 21.27
N LEU A 143 -12.11 -11.27 21.25
CA LEU A 143 -11.65 -10.33 20.24
C LEU A 143 -10.54 -10.99 19.44
N ASN A 144 -10.88 -11.48 18.24
CA ASN A 144 -9.97 -12.25 17.42
C ASN A 144 -9.24 -11.33 16.42
N ILE A 145 -7.93 -11.50 16.30
CA ILE A 145 -7.13 -10.81 15.31
C ILE A 145 -7.40 -11.48 13.97
N VAL A 146 -8.00 -10.73 13.04
CA VAL A 146 -8.32 -11.22 11.72
C VAL A 146 -7.16 -11.01 10.77
N LYS A 147 -6.60 -9.80 10.81
CA LYS A 147 -5.49 -9.42 9.96
C LYS A 147 -4.68 -8.32 10.61
N VAL A 148 -3.38 -8.32 10.38
CA VAL A 148 -2.52 -7.19 10.68
C VAL A 148 -1.89 -6.69 9.40
N ILE A 149 -2.01 -5.40 9.14
CA ILE A 149 -1.42 -4.74 7.98
C ILE A 149 -0.34 -3.78 8.46
N GLY A 150 0.88 -3.97 7.99
CA GLY A 150 1.94 -2.98 8.05
C GLY A 150 1.84 -2.04 6.85
N ALA A 151 1.80 -0.75 7.09
CA ALA A 151 1.76 0.32 6.12
C ALA A 151 3.12 1.01 6.09
N THR A 152 3.68 1.19 4.90
CA THR A 152 4.92 1.95 4.70
C THR A 152 4.58 3.31 4.10
N ARG A 153 5.10 4.37 4.71
CA ARG A 153 5.03 5.75 4.24
C ARG A 153 6.40 6.25 3.89
N SER A 154 6.50 7.09 2.85
CA SER A 154 7.76 7.70 2.41
C SER A 154 7.89 9.12 2.95
N PRO A 155 8.81 9.39 3.90
CA PRO A 155 9.07 10.75 4.38
C PRO A 155 9.49 11.72 3.27
N GLU A 156 10.24 11.22 2.30
CA GLU A 156 10.72 11.98 1.14
C GLU A 156 9.59 12.32 0.16
N CYS A 157 8.44 11.64 0.29
CA CYS A 157 7.23 11.88 -0.49
C CYS A 157 6.09 12.31 0.45
N MET A 158 6.31 13.32 1.29
CA MET A 158 5.29 13.92 2.18
C MET A 158 4.58 12.94 3.11
N ASN A 159 5.26 11.87 3.51
CA ASN A 159 4.68 10.75 4.27
C ASN A 159 3.51 10.06 3.55
N GLU A 160 3.47 10.12 2.21
CA GLU A 160 2.48 9.40 1.41
C GLU A 160 2.58 7.90 1.61
N LEU A 161 1.42 7.23 1.51
CA LEU A 161 1.35 5.78 1.69
C LEU A 161 1.88 5.08 0.43
N VAL A 162 3.06 4.47 0.53
CA VAL A 162 3.73 3.82 -0.60
C VAL A 162 3.51 2.31 -0.61
N SER A 163 3.25 1.68 0.53
CA SER A 163 3.04 0.23 0.57
C SER A 163 2.13 -0.23 1.69
N ALA A 164 1.51 -1.39 1.51
CA ALA A 164 0.80 -2.11 2.54
C ALA A 164 1.14 -3.61 2.44
N ARG A 165 1.40 -4.25 3.57
CA ARG A 165 1.77 -5.66 3.63
C ARG A 165 1.06 -6.36 4.78
N GLU A 166 0.59 -7.58 4.54
CA GLU A 166 0.05 -8.43 5.61
C GLU A 166 1.18 -8.94 6.51
N VAL A 167 1.02 -8.78 7.81
CA VAL A 167 1.96 -9.22 8.85
C VAL A 167 1.37 -10.43 9.58
N LYS A 168 2.14 -11.52 9.66
CA LYS A 168 1.71 -12.75 10.31
C LYS A 168 2.12 -12.79 11.79
N LEU A 169 1.15 -12.64 12.68
CA LEU A 169 1.35 -12.76 14.13
C LEU A 169 1.23 -14.21 14.62
N LYS A 170 2.22 -15.08 14.34
CA LYS A 170 2.18 -16.51 14.72
C LYS A 170 1.90 -16.75 16.22
N LYS A 171 2.30 -15.82 17.08
CA LYS A 171 2.14 -15.91 18.55
C LYS A 171 0.78 -15.43 19.05
N PHE A 172 0.07 -14.59 18.29
CA PHE A 172 -1.11 -13.87 18.77
C PHE A 172 -2.31 -14.14 17.85
N HIS A 173 -3.36 -14.74 18.41
CA HIS A 173 -4.63 -15.02 17.69
C HIS A 173 -5.78 -14.13 18.17
N SER A 174 -5.67 -13.59 19.38
CA SER A 174 -6.65 -12.69 20.01
C SER A 174 -5.94 -11.49 20.63
N ILE A 175 -6.72 -10.44 20.93
CA ILE A 175 -6.22 -9.22 21.55
C ILE A 175 -6.97 -8.91 22.85
N ASP A 176 -6.24 -8.56 23.90
CA ASP A 176 -6.77 -8.12 25.19
C ASP A 176 -5.82 -7.11 25.86
N SER A 177 -6.19 -6.65 27.06
CA SER A 177 -5.37 -5.69 27.82
C SER A 177 -4.03 -6.24 28.30
N LYS A 178 -3.82 -7.56 28.30
CA LYS A 178 -2.57 -8.18 28.76
C LYS A 178 -1.56 -8.32 27.63
N ASN A 179 -2.02 -8.55 26.39
CA ASN A 179 -1.13 -8.88 25.28
C ASN A 179 -0.95 -7.76 24.24
N ILE A 180 -1.73 -6.66 24.29
CA ILE A 180 -1.64 -5.58 23.31
C ILE A 180 -0.26 -4.92 23.26
N THR A 181 0.40 -4.74 24.41
CA THR A 181 1.76 -4.19 24.50
C THR A 181 2.79 -5.14 23.90
N ASP A 182 2.61 -6.45 24.10
CA ASP A 182 3.49 -7.47 23.51
C ASP A 182 3.30 -7.54 21.99
N ILE A 183 2.06 -7.41 21.50
CA ILE A 183 1.75 -7.33 20.07
C ILE A 183 2.44 -6.10 19.46
N TYR A 184 2.28 -4.92 20.08
CA TYR A 184 2.91 -3.70 19.61
C TYR A 184 4.44 -3.84 19.56
N SER A 185 5.05 -4.31 20.64
CA SER A 185 6.50 -4.54 20.72
C SER A 185 6.97 -5.52 19.64
N HIS A 186 6.20 -6.59 19.41
CA HIS A 186 6.52 -7.56 18.37
C HIS A 186 6.47 -6.96 16.97
N LEU A 187 5.45 -6.16 16.66
CA LEU A 187 5.28 -5.51 15.35
C LEU A 187 6.46 -4.57 15.02
N TYR A 188 6.96 -3.82 16.00
CA TYR A 188 8.10 -2.93 15.82
C TYR A 188 9.46 -3.63 15.88
N SER A 189 9.56 -4.79 16.52
CA SER A 189 10.80 -5.60 16.56
C SER A 189 11.00 -6.52 15.34
N ALA A 190 9.97 -6.71 14.51
CA ALA A 190 9.98 -7.68 13.42
C ALA A 190 10.74 -7.14 12.20
N ASP A 191 12.07 -7.29 12.24
CA ASP A 191 13.03 -7.04 11.14
C ASP A 191 12.87 -7.98 9.92
N ASP A 192 11.94 -8.94 9.96
CA ASP A 192 11.87 -10.00 8.95
C ASP A 192 10.92 -9.64 7.81
N ASP A 193 11.43 -8.93 6.82
CA ASP A 193 10.75 -8.60 5.55
C ASP A 193 10.24 -9.86 4.81
N ALA A 194 10.85 -11.03 5.06
CA ALA A 194 10.49 -12.30 4.43
C ALA A 194 9.09 -12.82 4.82
N GLN A 195 8.43 -12.23 5.82
CA GLN A 195 7.10 -12.66 6.29
C GLN A 195 5.96 -11.75 5.84
N ARG A 196 6.25 -10.68 5.09
CA ARG A 196 5.28 -9.65 4.73
C ARG A 196 4.77 -9.85 3.29
N ILE A 197 3.48 -10.17 3.13
CA ILE A 197 2.86 -10.31 1.80
C ILE A 197 2.35 -8.94 1.36
N LYS A 198 2.93 -8.36 0.31
CA LYS A 198 2.45 -7.09 -0.24
C LYS A 198 1.01 -7.20 -0.73
N ILE A 199 0.19 -6.25 -0.31
CA ILE A 199 -1.20 -6.11 -0.72
C ILE A 199 -1.29 -4.89 -1.64
N PRO A 200 -1.65 -5.08 -2.92
CA PRO A 200 -1.85 -3.95 -3.81
C PRO A 200 -2.99 -3.05 -3.36
N PHE A 201 -2.84 -1.76 -3.60
CA PHE A 201 -3.93 -0.80 -3.48
C PHE A 201 -4.97 -1.06 -4.58
N LEU A 202 -6.25 -0.90 -4.25
CA LEU A 202 -7.31 -1.19 -5.21
C LEU A 202 -7.26 -0.24 -6.41
N ASP A 203 -6.97 1.03 -6.17
CA ASP A 203 -6.86 2.04 -7.23
C ASP A 203 -5.66 1.78 -8.15
N ASP A 204 -4.53 1.34 -7.59
CA ASP A 204 -3.36 0.91 -8.39
C ASP A 204 -3.68 -0.26 -9.31
N MET A 205 -4.40 -1.25 -8.78
CA MET A 205 -4.80 -2.41 -9.56
C MET A 205 -5.80 -2.05 -10.67
N ARG A 206 -6.66 -1.05 -10.44
CA ARG A 206 -7.55 -0.50 -11.46
C ARG A 206 -6.72 0.22 -12.53
N LEU A 207 -5.85 1.15 -12.11
CA LEU A 207 -5.00 1.92 -13.01
C LEU A 207 -4.15 1.01 -13.88
N TYR A 208 -3.44 0.05 -13.29
CA TYR A 208 -2.65 -0.94 -14.02
C TYR A 208 -3.46 -1.69 -15.08
N ARG A 209 -4.69 -2.11 -14.75
CA ARG A 209 -5.56 -2.83 -15.68
C ARG A 209 -6.01 -1.94 -16.84
N GLU A 210 -6.35 -0.69 -16.55
CA GLU A 210 -6.75 0.30 -17.56
C GLU A 210 -5.60 0.61 -18.50
N THR A 211 -4.40 0.88 -17.97
CA THR A 211 -3.17 1.09 -18.75
C THR A 211 -2.84 -0.12 -19.62
N LEU A 212 -2.91 -1.33 -19.07
CA LEU A 212 -2.63 -2.56 -19.81
C LEU A 212 -3.62 -2.74 -20.98
N LYS A 213 -4.91 -2.49 -20.74
CA LYS A 213 -5.94 -2.58 -21.77
C LYS A 213 -5.72 -1.54 -22.88
N GLY A 214 -5.40 -0.29 -22.51
CA GLY A 214 -5.06 0.76 -23.47
C GLY A 214 -3.85 0.36 -24.32
N PHE A 215 -2.81 -0.19 -23.70
CA PHE A 215 -1.62 -0.70 -24.39
C PHE A 215 -1.95 -1.82 -25.38
N GLU A 216 -2.73 -2.84 -24.96
CA GLU A 216 -3.16 -3.95 -25.82
C GLU A 216 -3.97 -3.48 -27.04
N ASN A 217 -4.76 -2.42 -26.85
CA ASN A 217 -5.53 -1.76 -27.91
C ASN A 217 -4.71 -0.77 -28.75
N LYS A 218 -3.41 -0.59 -28.45
CA LYS A 218 -2.52 0.39 -29.09
C LYS A 218 -3.02 1.84 -28.95
N GLU A 219 -3.68 2.13 -27.84
CA GLU A 219 -4.10 3.48 -27.45
C GLU A 219 -2.91 4.26 -26.88
N ASP A 220 -3.02 5.60 -26.84
CA ASP A 220 -2.06 6.43 -26.11
C ASP A 220 -2.31 6.31 -24.61
N ILE A 221 -1.36 5.70 -23.90
CA ILE A 221 -1.42 5.44 -22.47
C ILE A 221 -0.68 6.49 -21.63
N SER A 222 -0.11 7.53 -22.25
CA SER A 222 0.76 8.50 -21.55
C SER A 222 0.08 9.17 -20.36
N SER A 223 -1.21 9.47 -20.47
CA SER A 223 -2.03 10.00 -19.39
C SER A 223 -2.13 9.03 -18.22
N ASP A 224 -2.43 7.75 -18.48
CA ASP A 224 -2.54 6.74 -17.42
C ASP A 224 -1.18 6.50 -16.75
N VAL A 225 -0.11 6.45 -17.54
CA VAL A 225 1.25 6.26 -17.03
C VAL A 225 1.69 7.42 -16.14
N SER A 226 1.26 8.65 -16.44
CA SER A 226 1.55 9.79 -15.56
C SER A 226 0.97 9.61 -14.15
N MET A 227 -0.12 8.86 -14.00
CA MET A 227 -0.72 8.57 -12.70
C MET A 227 0.05 7.51 -11.88
N PHE A 228 1.05 6.85 -12.46
CA PHE A 228 1.99 6.02 -11.69
C PHE A 228 3.04 6.83 -10.94
N ILE A 229 3.17 8.11 -11.27
CA ILE A 229 4.15 9.01 -10.67
C ILE A 229 3.55 9.64 -9.43
N MET A 230 4.27 9.54 -8.31
CA MET A 230 3.88 10.21 -7.08
C MET A 230 4.45 11.62 -7.07
N GLU A 231 3.60 12.59 -6.73
CA GLU A 231 3.94 14.01 -6.63
C GLU A 231 3.65 14.49 -5.21
N ASN A 232 4.41 15.47 -4.72
CA ASN A 232 4.15 16.13 -3.46
C ASN A 232 3.03 17.19 -3.59
N GLU A 233 2.62 17.81 -2.47
CA GLU A 233 1.53 18.82 -2.45
C GLU A 233 1.83 20.11 -3.27
N GLY A 234 3.00 20.22 -3.90
CA GLY A 234 3.35 21.28 -4.85
C GLY A 234 3.37 20.84 -6.31
N GLY A 235 3.03 19.58 -6.62
CA GLY A 235 3.16 18.99 -7.96
C GLY A 235 4.61 18.68 -8.35
N GLU A 236 5.55 18.70 -7.41
CA GLU A 236 6.93 18.25 -7.64
C GLU A 236 6.99 16.74 -7.47
N LYS A 237 7.64 16.07 -8.43
CA LYS A 237 7.76 14.62 -8.45
C LYS A 237 8.57 14.13 -7.26
N CYS A 238 8.08 13.10 -6.58
CA CYS A 238 8.82 12.40 -5.56
C CYS A 238 10.07 11.73 -6.16
N GLU A 239 11.12 11.60 -5.36
CA GLU A 239 12.32 10.89 -5.78
C GLU A 239 11.96 9.42 -6.06
N PRO A 240 12.32 8.85 -7.24
CA PRO A 240 11.87 7.51 -7.62
C PRO A 240 12.21 6.40 -6.63
N SER A 241 13.40 6.40 -6.02
CA SER A 241 13.79 5.39 -5.04
C SER A 241 12.96 5.45 -3.75
N SER A 242 12.30 6.58 -3.45
CA SER A 242 11.49 6.75 -2.25
C SER A 242 10.14 6.03 -2.31
N TYR A 243 9.63 5.69 -3.50
CA TYR A 243 8.30 5.09 -3.64
C TYR A 243 8.20 3.97 -4.67
N VAL A 244 9.01 3.95 -5.74
CA VAL A 244 8.74 3.10 -6.91
C VAL A 244 8.76 1.62 -6.56
N VAL A 245 9.78 1.16 -5.81
CA VAL A 245 9.84 -0.23 -5.36
C VAL A 245 8.68 -0.51 -4.40
N GLU A 246 8.52 0.34 -3.39
CA GLU A 246 7.50 0.17 -2.35
C GLU A 246 6.07 0.12 -2.91
N ARG A 247 5.77 0.86 -3.98
CA ARG A 247 4.46 0.96 -4.64
C ARG A 247 4.27 -0.05 -5.76
N TRP A 248 5.21 -0.14 -6.70
CA TRP A 248 5.01 -0.83 -7.98
C TRP A 248 5.71 -2.20 -8.12
N PHE A 249 6.61 -2.56 -7.19
CA PHE A 249 7.21 -3.90 -7.20
C PHE A 249 6.28 -4.94 -6.53
N TRP A 250 5.80 -5.92 -7.29
CA TRP A 250 4.88 -6.96 -6.86
C TRP A 250 5.54 -8.33 -7.05
N ASN A 251 6.21 -8.81 -6.01
CA ASN A 251 6.96 -10.08 -6.06
C ASN A 251 6.12 -11.32 -6.45
N LYS A 252 4.81 -11.31 -6.22
CA LYS A 252 3.86 -12.35 -6.67
C LYS A 252 3.35 -12.15 -8.11
N ASN A 253 3.67 -11.01 -8.73
CA ASN A 253 3.30 -10.66 -10.11
C ASN A 253 4.44 -9.85 -10.77
N ILE A 254 5.59 -10.50 -10.97
CA ILE A 254 6.77 -9.89 -11.60
C ILE A 254 6.46 -9.42 -13.02
N GLU A 255 5.56 -10.09 -13.73
CA GLU A 255 5.10 -9.65 -15.04
C GLU A 255 4.39 -8.29 -14.97
N GLY A 256 3.49 -8.09 -14.00
CA GLY A 256 2.85 -6.80 -13.77
C GLY A 256 3.84 -5.68 -13.47
N SER A 257 4.83 -5.94 -12.60
CA SER A 257 5.88 -4.95 -12.33
C SER A 257 6.73 -4.65 -13.56
N ASN A 258 7.09 -5.67 -14.35
CA ASN A 258 7.82 -5.48 -15.60
C ASN A 258 7.01 -4.70 -16.64
N ASN A 259 5.68 -4.90 -16.69
CA ASN A 259 4.79 -4.14 -17.56
C ASN A 259 4.70 -2.67 -17.13
N ILE A 260 4.57 -2.39 -15.82
CA ILE A 260 4.62 -1.02 -15.30
C ILE A 260 5.95 -0.35 -15.66
N ALA A 261 7.07 -1.03 -15.43
CA ALA A 261 8.39 -0.51 -15.80
C ALA A 261 8.52 -0.23 -17.31
N TYR A 262 7.96 -1.11 -18.14
CA TYR A 262 7.91 -0.91 -19.59
C TYR A 262 7.08 0.32 -19.95
N PHE A 263 5.87 0.48 -19.40
CA PHE A 263 5.01 1.63 -19.66
C PHE A 263 5.67 2.96 -19.24
N LEU A 264 6.34 2.96 -18.08
CA LEU A 264 7.13 4.10 -17.60
C LEU A 264 8.24 4.45 -18.59
N SER A 265 9.02 3.47 -19.04
CA SER A 265 10.10 3.68 -20.01
C SER A 265 9.58 4.25 -21.33
N GLU A 266 8.55 3.64 -21.92
CA GLU A 266 7.99 4.08 -23.21
C GLU A 266 7.38 5.48 -23.15
N SER A 267 6.91 5.89 -21.96
CA SER A 267 6.35 7.23 -21.73
C SER A 267 7.39 8.25 -21.26
N GLY A 268 8.68 7.89 -21.22
CA GLY A 268 9.79 8.80 -20.89
C GLY A 268 10.13 8.92 -19.39
N TYR A 269 9.44 8.19 -18.50
CA TYR A 269 9.72 8.09 -17.07
C TYR A 269 10.86 7.10 -16.80
N HIS A 270 12.02 7.36 -17.38
CA HIS A 270 13.14 6.43 -17.40
C HIS A 270 13.78 6.24 -16.02
N GLN A 271 13.79 7.28 -15.16
CA GLN A 271 14.36 7.17 -13.82
C GLN A 271 13.55 6.19 -12.96
N GLU A 272 12.23 6.28 -13.01
CA GLU A 272 11.29 5.39 -12.33
C GLU A 272 11.38 3.97 -12.89
N ALA A 273 11.44 3.84 -14.23
CA ALA A 273 11.63 2.54 -14.87
C ALA A 273 12.94 1.88 -14.42
N ILE A 274 14.05 2.62 -14.36
CA ILE A 274 15.36 2.10 -13.91
C ILE A 274 15.26 1.52 -12.50
N VAL A 275 14.71 2.29 -11.54
CA VAL A 275 14.57 1.85 -10.15
C VAL A 275 13.77 0.55 -10.04
N LEU A 276 12.63 0.46 -10.75
CA LEU A 276 11.80 -0.74 -10.72
C LEU A 276 12.48 -1.95 -11.38
N LEU A 277 13.21 -1.73 -12.48
CA LEU A 277 13.86 -2.81 -13.25
C LEU A 277 15.09 -3.36 -12.53
N GLU A 278 15.85 -2.51 -11.85
CA GLU A 278 16.96 -2.96 -10.99
C GLU A 278 16.45 -3.92 -9.91
N GLU A 279 15.34 -3.60 -9.25
CA GLU A 279 14.69 -4.47 -8.25
C GLU A 279 14.15 -5.78 -8.88
N ILE A 280 13.50 -5.69 -10.05
CA ILE A 280 13.01 -6.89 -10.76
C ILE A 280 14.16 -7.83 -11.11
N ILE A 281 15.30 -7.32 -11.58
CA ILE A 281 16.47 -8.13 -11.92
C ILE A 281 17.09 -8.75 -10.67
N LEU A 282 17.15 -8.02 -9.57
CA LEU A 282 17.63 -8.53 -8.28
C LEU A 282 16.79 -9.72 -7.82
N PHE A 283 15.46 -9.61 -7.93
CA PHE A 283 14.53 -10.66 -7.49
C PHE A 283 14.36 -11.83 -8.49
N SER A 284 14.31 -11.53 -9.80
CA SER A 284 14.05 -12.48 -10.89
C SER A 284 15.11 -12.32 -11.99
N PRO A 285 16.35 -12.80 -11.75
CA PRO A 285 17.46 -12.63 -12.70
C PRO A 285 17.26 -13.34 -14.04
N ASP A 286 16.27 -14.22 -14.14
CA ASP A 286 15.84 -14.93 -15.34
C ASP A 286 14.85 -14.14 -16.22
N ARG A 287 14.32 -12.99 -15.73
CA ARG A 287 13.41 -12.14 -16.49
C ARG A 287 14.14 -11.38 -17.60
N ILE A 288 14.32 -12.03 -18.75
CA ILE A 288 15.08 -11.51 -19.90
C ILE A 288 14.59 -10.12 -20.34
N SER A 289 13.27 -9.90 -20.36
CA SER A 289 12.68 -8.60 -20.74
C SER A 289 13.14 -7.44 -19.86
N ALA A 290 13.43 -7.68 -18.58
CA ALA A 290 13.84 -6.62 -17.67
C ALA A 290 15.23 -6.06 -18.03
N TYR A 291 16.12 -6.91 -18.56
CA TYR A 291 17.47 -6.49 -18.96
C TYR A 291 17.45 -5.54 -20.15
N ILE A 292 16.65 -5.83 -21.19
CA ILE A 292 16.53 -4.92 -22.34
C ILE A 292 15.83 -3.61 -21.95
N ASN A 293 14.74 -3.68 -21.19
CA ASN A 293 14.03 -2.49 -20.73
C ASN A 293 14.93 -1.60 -19.86
N LEU A 294 15.78 -2.20 -19.01
CA LEU A 294 16.72 -1.46 -18.17
C LEU A 294 17.79 -0.81 -19.02
N ALA A 295 18.35 -1.55 -19.99
CA ALA A 295 19.35 -1.02 -20.90
C ALA A 295 18.79 0.13 -21.76
N ASP A 296 17.56 0.02 -22.26
CA ASP A 296 16.89 1.07 -23.03
C ASP A 296 16.65 2.32 -22.18
N SER A 297 16.17 2.15 -20.94
CA SER A 297 15.98 3.27 -20.00
C SER A 297 17.30 3.94 -19.63
N LEU A 298 18.35 3.16 -19.34
CA LEU A 298 19.70 3.65 -19.06
C LEU A 298 20.29 4.40 -20.26
N TRP A 299 20.04 3.92 -21.47
CA TRP A 299 20.46 4.57 -22.70
C TRP A 299 19.80 5.94 -22.87
N ALA A 300 18.49 6.02 -22.62
CA ALA A 300 17.73 7.26 -22.72
C ALA A 300 18.21 8.34 -21.74
N VAL A 301 18.60 7.95 -20.51
CA VAL A 301 19.23 8.86 -19.53
C VAL A 301 20.75 9.02 -19.72
N LYS A 302 21.28 8.62 -20.89
CA LYS A 302 22.70 8.78 -21.30
C LYS A 302 23.72 8.05 -20.42
N LYS A 303 23.30 7.05 -19.64
CA LYS A 303 24.18 6.15 -18.87
C LYS A 303 24.69 5.01 -19.75
N TYR A 304 25.37 5.36 -20.85
CA TYR A 304 25.68 4.41 -21.94
C TYR A 304 26.54 3.22 -21.54
N ASP A 305 27.49 3.37 -20.62
CA ASP A 305 28.32 2.25 -20.16
C ASP A 305 27.50 1.20 -19.42
N LYS A 306 26.63 1.64 -18.51
CA LYS A 306 25.68 0.74 -17.83
C LYS A 306 24.68 0.13 -18.81
N ALA A 307 24.16 0.91 -19.76
CA ALA A 307 23.25 0.40 -20.79
C ALA A 307 23.90 -0.72 -21.61
N ARG A 308 25.15 -0.53 -22.07
CA ARG A 308 25.90 -1.57 -22.81
C ARG A 308 26.13 -2.83 -21.99
N PHE A 309 26.43 -2.69 -20.70
CA PHE A 309 26.53 -3.84 -19.81
C PHE A 309 25.23 -4.67 -19.81
N TYR A 310 24.07 -4.03 -19.58
CA TYR A 310 22.78 -4.73 -19.55
C TYR A 310 22.31 -5.24 -20.92
N TYR A 311 22.65 -4.58 -22.03
CA TYR A 311 22.46 -5.16 -23.36
C TYR A 311 23.29 -6.43 -23.57
N GLY A 312 24.54 -6.46 -23.10
CA GLY A 312 25.37 -7.67 -23.11
C GLY A 312 24.70 -8.81 -22.33
N GLU A 313 24.20 -8.52 -21.14
CA GLU A 313 23.47 -9.48 -20.30
C GLU A 313 22.18 -9.99 -20.97
N TYR A 314 21.43 -9.12 -21.64
CA TYR A 314 20.26 -9.48 -22.44
C TYR A 314 20.65 -10.41 -23.60
N ILE A 315 21.66 -10.04 -24.40
CA ILE A 315 22.14 -10.84 -25.53
C ILE A 315 22.60 -12.23 -25.06
N ALA A 316 23.36 -12.31 -23.97
CA ALA A 316 23.83 -13.57 -23.41
C ALA A 316 22.66 -14.50 -23.05
N ARG A 317 21.60 -13.96 -22.43
CA ARG A 317 20.38 -14.71 -22.09
C ARG A 317 19.60 -15.15 -23.34
N MET A 318 19.48 -14.28 -24.35
CA MET A 318 18.84 -14.63 -25.63
C MET A 318 19.58 -15.76 -26.36
N LYS A 319 20.92 -15.75 -26.35
CA LYS A 319 21.75 -16.85 -26.87
C LYS A 319 21.55 -18.14 -26.07
N GLY A 320 21.55 -18.06 -24.73
CA GLY A 320 21.31 -19.20 -23.86
C GLY A 320 19.93 -19.86 -24.05
N LYS A 321 18.94 -19.11 -24.54
CA LYS A 321 17.61 -19.61 -24.92
C LYS A 321 17.48 -19.98 -26.40
N HIS A 322 18.56 -19.94 -27.17
CA HIS A 322 18.58 -20.21 -28.62
C HIS A 322 17.63 -19.34 -29.45
N ILE A 323 17.40 -18.09 -29.02
CA ILE A 323 16.49 -17.12 -29.68
C ILE A 323 17.21 -15.81 -30.04
N PHE A 324 18.51 -15.87 -30.31
CA PHE A 324 19.32 -14.68 -30.66
C PHE A 324 18.76 -13.91 -31.87
N ASN A 325 18.10 -14.58 -32.80
CA ASN A 325 17.42 -13.97 -33.94
C ASN A 325 16.26 -13.02 -33.56
N LYS A 326 15.83 -13.01 -32.30
CA LYS A 326 14.82 -12.08 -31.77
C LYS A 326 15.43 -10.84 -31.09
N VAL A 327 16.75 -10.70 -31.07
CA VAL A 327 17.42 -9.49 -30.54
C VAL A 327 17.07 -8.30 -31.44
N PRO A 328 16.52 -7.20 -30.90
CA PRO A 328 16.19 -6.03 -31.70
C PRO A 328 17.41 -5.36 -32.34
N ASN A 329 17.24 -4.80 -33.54
CA ASN A 329 18.34 -4.17 -34.28
C ASN A 329 19.01 -3.04 -33.51
N HIS A 330 18.25 -2.21 -32.80
CA HIS A 330 18.81 -1.10 -32.02
C HIS A 330 19.79 -1.59 -30.94
N VAL A 331 19.57 -2.80 -30.39
CA VAL A 331 20.50 -3.41 -29.44
C VAL A 331 21.82 -3.74 -30.13
N LEU A 332 21.78 -4.35 -31.31
CA LEU A 332 22.98 -4.69 -32.08
C LEU A 332 23.77 -3.44 -32.49
N GLU A 333 23.07 -2.40 -32.96
CA GLU A 333 23.66 -1.11 -33.32
C GLU A 333 24.34 -0.44 -32.12
N ARG A 334 23.64 -0.35 -30.98
CA ARG A 334 24.16 0.24 -29.73
C ARG A 334 25.35 -0.54 -29.16
N MET A 335 25.41 -1.85 -29.43
CA MET A 335 26.51 -2.74 -29.06
C MET A 335 27.61 -2.84 -30.12
N LYS A 336 27.44 -2.24 -31.31
CA LYS A 336 28.35 -2.34 -32.46
C LYS A 336 28.64 -3.80 -32.86
N ILE A 337 27.62 -4.66 -32.78
CA ILE A 337 27.70 -6.05 -33.20
C ILE A 337 27.15 -6.12 -34.64
N ASN A 338 27.97 -6.60 -35.57
CA ASN A 338 27.49 -6.87 -36.94
C ASN A 338 26.54 -8.07 -36.90
N GLY A 339 25.35 -7.90 -37.46
CA GLY A 339 24.25 -8.88 -37.48
C GLY A 339 24.55 -10.15 -38.26
#